data_AF-A0A972ZTS6-F1
#
_entry.id   AF-A0A972ZTS6-F1
#
_cell.length_a   1.000
_cell.length_b   1.000
_cell.length_c   1.000
_cell.angle_alpha   90.00
_cell.angle_beta   90.00
_cell.angle_gamma   90.00
#
_symmetry.space_group_name_H-M   'P 1'
#
loop_
_entity.id
_entity.type
_entity.pdbx_description
1 polymer ?
#
loop_
_entity_poly.entity_id
_entity_poly.type
_entity_poly.pdbx_seq_one_letter_code
_entity_poly.pdbx_strand_id
1 'polypeptide(L)'
;MKEFRDVVKNINSFFGLAITFCVIDEVHCVSEWGHDFRTTYLSLGKNAQKKCATKNKSGNVTLVGLTATASFDVLTDIERELQIKHDDVANAIISIDNTIRPELFFNIIETNGLTFKLTEKDQNIKDIIGKCKQVLINDSINELTNILKSIDETTIDTSLKQHFTEFEINFEKQESDIKKNPDYIKTKNKLLDTAISDNSKDITTIIFCPHTKGSYGVTERANKYPNNREIFENLNINHESKGFFMGGDDEISVNVIEQAQKDFVDFVNGKKTYMVCTKAFGMGIDKEDIRAIYHINFTNSPESYIQEAGRAGRDKGKSLCTIIIDRNKFYKLTDESVKNLNRLKLFPTIQDRLIFRNIFEQYKVFNNRIYNVYHKSTDSILNKISSSHLPDDLKNEIFRNKNNDEHKYLVDFYQDKDIHDFFHKNSYKGIETEIYQIYRFFN
;
A
#
# COMPACT_ATOMS: atom_id res chain seq x y z
N MET A 1 -20.76 24.64 0.40
CA MET A 1 -21.45 23.75 1.38
C MET A 1 -22.85 24.21 1.78
N LYS A 2 -23.11 25.50 2.07
CA LYS A 2 -24.45 26.00 2.43
C LYS A 2 -25.46 25.82 1.28
N GLU A 3 -25.03 26.17 0.07
CA GLU A 3 -25.81 26.04 -1.17
C GLU A 3 -26.30 24.60 -1.42
N PHE A 4 -25.44 23.58 -1.28
CA PHE A 4 -25.84 22.17 -1.42
C PHE A 4 -26.97 21.76 -0.46
N ARG A 5 -26.86 22.17 0.82
CA ARG A 5 -27.88 21.85 1.83
C ARG A 5 -29.22 22.53 1.52
N ASP A 6 -29.17 23.73 0.95
CA ASP A 6 -30.35 24.48 0.56
C ASP A 6 -31.00 23.86 -0.68
N VAL A 7 -30.22 23.37 -1.64
CA VAL A 7 -30.72 22.59 -2.78
C VAL A 7 -31.45 21.34 -2.31
N VAL A 8 -30.84 20.52 -1.44
CA VAL A 8 -31.46 19.28 -0.94
C VAL A 8 -32.77 19.55 -0.19
N LYS A 9 -32.81 20.60 0.63
CA LYS A 9 -34.03 20.98 1.38
C LYS A 9 -35.15 21.49 0.47
N ASN A 10 -34.80 22.22 -0.57
CA ASN A 10 -35.77 22.92 -1.43
C ASN A 10 -36.17 22.11 -2.67
N ILE A 11 -35.55 20.95 -2.91
CA ILE A 11 -35.81 20.13 -4.11
C ILE A 11 -37.30 19.74 -4.24
N ASN A 12 -37.96 19.48 -3.12
CA ASN A 12 -39.38 19.15 -3.08
C ASN A 12 -40.26 20.40 -3.18
N SER A 13 -40.01 21.42 -2.36
CA SER A 13 -40.87 22.60 -2.27
C SER A 13 -40.79 23.53 -3.49
N PHE A 14 -39.62 23.63 -4.12
CA PHE A 14 -39.37 24.56 -5.21
C PHE A 14 -39.48 23.90 -6.59
N PHE A 15 -39.04 22.65 -6.72
CA PHE A 15 -39.04 21.93 -8.00
C PHE A 15 -40.08 20.80 -8.08
N GLY A 16 -40.78 20.47 -6.98
CA GLY A 16 -41.73 19.36 -6.95
C GLY A 16 -41.07 17.97 -7.09
N LEU A 17 -39.76 17.88 -6.85
CA LEU A 17 -38.97 16.67 -7.07
C LEU A 17 -38.77 15.89 -5.77
N ALA A 18 -38.58 14.58 -5.91
CA ALA A 18 -38.29 13.68 -4.81
C ALA A 18 -36.97 12.95 -5.04
N ILE A 19 -36.26 12.65 -3.95
CA ILE A 19 -35.06 11.82 -3.99
C ILE A 19 -35.52 10.36 -3.94
N THR A 20 -35.11 9.57 -4.93
CA THR A 20 -35.51 8.16 -5.05
C THR A 20 -34.59 7.25 -4.26
N PHE A 21 -33.27 7.45 -4.38
CA PHE A 21 -32.26 6.70 -3.65
C PHE A 21 -31.01 7.57 -3.40
N CYS A 22 -30.17 7.15 -2.45
CA CYS A 22 -28.84 7.70 -2.22
C CYS A 22 -27.80 6.60 -2.39
N VAL A 23 -26.78 6.87 -3.20
CA VAL A 23 -25.63 5.97 -3.39
C VAL A 23 -24.48 6.50 -2.54
N ILE A 24 -23.89 5.62 -1.73
CA ILE A 24 -22.72 5.88 -0.91
C ILE A 24 -21.61 5.01 -1.49
N ASP A 25 -20.72 5.65 -2.25
CA ASP A 25 -19.51 5.02 -2.77
C ASP A 25 -18.46 4.88 -1.65
N GLU A 26 -17.56 3.91 -1.78
CA GLU A 26 -16.58 3.53 -0.75
C GLU A 26 -17.18 3.39 0.66
N VAL A 27 -18.32 2.69 0.72
CA VAL A 27 -19.10 2.58 1.97
C VAL A 27 -18.32 1.94 3.12
N HIS A 28 -17.25 1.17 2.83
CA HIS A 28 -16.35 0.61 3.85
C HIS A 28 -15.72 1.68 4.77
N CYS A 29 -15.63 2.94 4.33
CA CYS A 29 -15.11 4.05 5.12
C CYS A 29 -15.92 4.31 6.41
N VAL A 30 -17.12 3.75 6.52
CA VAL A 30 -17.97 3.87 7.71
C VAL A 30 -17.52 3.00 8.89
N SER A 31 -16.75 1.94 8.64
CA SER A 31 -16.28 1.01 9.67
C SER A 31 -14.85 1.35 10.09
N GLU A 32 -14.60 1.34 11.39
CA GLU A 32 -13.24 1.46 11.95
C GLU A 32 -12.36 0.25 11.58
N TRP A 33 -12.99 -0.88 11.28
CA TRP A 33 -12.35 -2.09 10.77
C TRP A 33 -12.08 -2.02 9.26
N GLY A 34 -12.56 -0.97 8.58
CA GLY A 34 -12.27 -0.70 7.19
C GLY A 34 -10.83 -0.23 6.99
N HIS A 35 -10.25 -0.56 5.84
CA HIS A 35 -8.89 -0.17 5.47
C HIS A 35 -8.70 1.34 5.19
N ASP A 36 -9.80 2.12 5.13
CA ASP A 36 -9.80 3.58 4.96
C ASP A 36 -10.94 4.24 5.76
N PHE A 37 -10.92 4.10 7.09
CA PHE A 37 -11.94 4.69 7.95
C PHE A 37 -11.99 6.23 7.87
N ARG A 38 -13.21 6.77 7.72
CA ARG A 38 -13.46 8.22 7.70
C ARG A 38 -14.61 8.58 8.62
N THR A 39 -14.33 9.37 9.65
CA THR A 39 -15.34 9.84 10.61
C THR A 39 -16.51 10.58 9.96
N THR A 40 -16.30 11.20 8.80
CA THR A 40 -17.33 11.87 8.01
C THR A 40 -18.42 10.92 7.47
N TYR A 41 -18.15 9.61 7.41
CA TYR A 41 -19.09 8.59 6.92
C TYR A 41 -20.10 8.13 7.97
N LEU A 42 -19.77 8.19 9.27
CA LEU A 42 -20.57 7.66 10.40
C LEU A 42 -22.01 8.21 10.53
N SER A 43 -22.34 9.27 9.80
CA SER A 43 -23.67 9.89 9.82
C SER A 43 -24.35 9.97 8.46
N LEU A 44 -23.75 9.43 7.40
CA LEU A 44 -24.29 9.55 6.04
C LEU A 44 -25.65 8.89 5.91
N GLY A 45 -25.80 7.64 6.34
CA GLY A 45 -27.08 6.92 6.30
C GLY A 45 -28.19 7.65 7.06
N LYS A 46 -27.94 7.96 8.33
CA LYS A 46 -28.86 8.73 9.20
C LYS A 46 -29.24 10.09 8.61
N ASN A 47 -28.28 10.83 8.06
CA ASN A 47 -28.53 12.13 7.46
C ASN A 47 -29.32 12.02 6.16
N ALA A 48 -29.02 11.04 5.32
CA ALA A 48 -29.77 10.76 4.10
C ALA A 48 -31.23 10.47 4.43
N GLN A 49 -31.51 9.59 5.40
CA GLN A 49 -32.87 9.30 5.86
C GLN A 49 -33.59 10.56 6.40
N LYS A 50 -32.90 11.41 7.16
CA LYS A 50 -33.49 12.59 7.79
C LYS A 50 -33.72 13.75 6.82
N LYS A 51 -32.92 13.87 5.76
CA LYS A 51 -32.87 15.07 4.91
C LYS A 51 -33.41 14.86 3.51
N CYS A 52 -33.45 13.63 3.02
CA CYS A 52 -33.93 13.34 1.67
C CYS A 52 -35.44 13.12 1.68
N ALA A 53 -36.19 14.03 1.06
CA ALA A 53 -37.63 13.87 0.91
C ALA A 53 -37.93 12.91 -0.26
N THR A 54 -38.62 11.82 0.04
CA THR A 54 -39.14 10.89 -0.98
C THR A 54 -40.54 11.35 -1.42
N LYS A 55 -41.04 10.78 -2.53
CA LYS A 55 -42.35 11.14 -3.10
C LYS A 55 -43.50 10.85 -2.12
N ASN A 56 -43.36 9.76 -1.37
CA ASN A 56 -44.23 9.42 -0.25
C ASN A 56 -43.63 10.08 0.99
N LYS A 57 -44.11 11.26 1.39
CA LYS A 57 -43.56 12.10 2.49
C LYS A 57 -43.33 11.42 3.86
N SER A 58 -43.71 10.14 4.00
CA SER A 58 -43.53 9.28 5.17
C SER A 58 -42.50 8.14 4.99
N GLY A 59 -41.87 8.02 3.81
CA GLY A 59 -40.99 6.90 3.47
C GLY A 59 -39.51 7.23 3.61
N ASN A 60 -38.74 6.27 4.12
CA ASN A 60 -37.29 6.26 4.11
C ASN A 60 -36.74 6.28 2.68
N VAL A 61 -35.62 6.97 2.46
CA VAL A 61 -34.91 6.95 1.17
C VAL A 61 -34.19 5.62 1.03
N THR A 62 -34.20 5.02 -0.17
CA THR A 62 -33.40 3.83 -0.46
C THR A 62 -31.92 4.18 -0.40
N LEU A 63 -31.13 3.38 0.32
CA LEU A 63 -29.68 3.54 0.40
C LEU A 63 -29.00 2.40 -0.36
N VAL A 64 -27.97 2.74 -1.13
CA VAL A 64 -27.12 1.79 -1.86
C VAL A 64 -25.68 2.06 -1.43
N GLY A 65 -25.06 1.10 -0.74
CA GLY A 65 -23.64 1.14 -0.41
C GLY A 65 -22.84 0.40 -1.48
N LEU A 66 -21.80 1.02 -2.03
CA LEU A 66 -20.90 0.40 -2.99
C LEU A 66 -19.51 0.31 -2.39
N THR A 67 -18.88 -0.86 -2.53
CA THR A 67 -17.47 -1.01 -2.23
C THR A 67 -16.88 -2.21 -2.94
N ALA A 68 -15.58 -2.13 -3.28
CA ALA A 68 -14.85 -3.24 -3.87
C ALA A 68 -14.39 -4.28 -2.82
N THR A 69 -14.15 -3.85 -1.59
CA THR A 69 -13.58 -4.68 -0.52
C THR A 69 -14.29 -4.43 0.80
N ALA A 70 -14.87 -5.48 1.38
CA ALA A 70 -15.47 -5.45 2.70
C ALA A 70 -15.41 -6.84 3.34
N SER A 71 -14.77 -6.92 4.51
CA SER A 71 -14.82 -8.12 5.35
C SER A 71 -16.19 -8.28 6.01
N PHE A 72 -16.43 -9.43 6.63
CA PHE A 72 -17.69 -9.69 7.33
C PHE A 72 -17.98 -8.67 8.44
N ASP A 73 -16.96 -8.29 9.21
CA ASP A 73 -17.09 -7.27 10.28
C ASP A 73 -17.39 -5.89 9.69
N VAL A 74 -16.72 -5.52 8.59
CA VAL A 74 -16.98 -4.26 7.88
C VAL A 74 -18.40 -4.22 7.32
N LEU A 75 -18.89 -5.32 6.73
CA LEU A 75 -20.28 -5.43 6.25
C LEU A 75 -21.29 -5.26 7.39
N THR A 76 -21.04 -5.90 8.52
CA THR A 76 -21.89 -5.77 9.72
C THR A 76 -21.97 -4.31 10.20
N ASP A 77 -20.85 -3.59 10.20
CA ASP A 77 -20.81 -2.17 10.55
C ASP A 77 -21.53 -1.29 9.51
N ILE A 78 -21.36 -1.58 8.21
CA ILE A 78 -22.06 -0.89 7.12
C ILE A 78 -23.57 -1.01 7.31
N GLU A 79 -24.07 -2.24 7.53
CA GLU A 79 -25.49 -2.51 7.72
C GLU A 79 -26.06 -1.74 8.92
N ARG A 80 -25.33 -1.75 10.05
CA ARG A 80 -25.71 -1.02 11.26
C ARG A 80 -25.77 0.49 11.02
N GLU A 81 -24.74 1.08 10.41
CA GLU A 81 -24.65 2.53 10.24
C GLU A 81 -25.56 3.07 9.13
N LEU A 82 -25.80 2.28 8.08
CA LEU A 82 -26.78 2.59 7.05
C LEU A 82 -28.21 2.22 7.44
N GLN A 83 -28.42 1.61 8.62
CA GLN A 83 -29.73 1.18 9.11
C GLN A 83 -30.44 0.23 8.14
N ILE A 84 -29.69 -0.64 7.47
CA ILE A 84 -30.24 -1.64 6.56
C ILE A 84 -30.96 -2.67 7.41
N LYS A 85 -32.28 -2.76 7.25
CA LYS A 85 -33.11 -3.78 7.90
C LYS A 85 -33.37 -4.90 6.91
N HIS A 86 -33.13 -6.13 7.32
CA HIS A 86 -33.40 -7.32 6.51
C HIS A 86 -33.72 -8.49 7.44
N ASP A 87 -34.58 -9.41 6.98
CA ASP A 87 -34.89 -10.66 7.68
C ASP A 87 -33.83 -11.75 7.39
N ASP A 88 -33.04 -11.56 6.33
CA ASP A 88 -31.94 -12.43 5.90
C ASP A 88 -30.81 -11.57 5.30
N VAL A 89 -29.59 -11.73 5.84
CA VAL A 89 -28.37 -10.98 5.46
C VAL A 89 -28.03 -11.18 3.98
N ALA A 90 -28.31 -12.37 3.43
CA ALA A 90 -28.02 -12.71 2.03
C ALA A 90 -28.83 -11.88 1.01
N ASN A 91 -29.96 -11.29 1.41
CA ASN A 91 -30.78 -10.46 0.52
C ASN A 91 -30.34 -8.99 0.49
N ALA A 92 -29.56 -8.55 1.49
CA ALA A 92 -29.09 -7.17 1.59
C ALA A 92 -27.74 -6.94 0.92
N ILE A 93 -26.91 -7.98 0.85
CA ILE A 93 -25.55 -7.93 0.31
C ILE A 93 -25.54 -8.61 -1.06
N ILE A 94 -25.20 -7.86 -2.09
CA ILE A 94 -25.00 -8.38 -3.45
C ILE A 94 -23.50 -8.43 -3.71
N SER A 95 -22.91 -9.62 -3.65
CA SER A 95 -21.50 -9.86 -3.99
C SER A 95 -21.37 -10.59 -5.32
N ILE A 96 -20.27 -10.37 -6.02
CA ILE A 96 -19.90 -11.18 -7.19
C ILE A 96 -19.17 -12.42 -6.66
N ASP A 97 -19.66 -13.61 -7.00
CA ASP A 97 -19.12 -14.89 -6.48
C ASP A 97 -17.69 -15.19 -6.96
N ASN A 98 -17.24 -14.55 -8.06
CA ASN A 98 -15.92 -14.77 -8.63
C ASN A 98 -15.23 -13.45 -8.99
N THR A 99 -14.19 -13.11 -8.23
CA THR A 99 -13.36 -11.92 -8.39
C THR A 99 -12.03 -12.21 -9.09
N ILE A 100 -11.83 -13.44 -9.58
CA ILE A 100 -10.57 -13.85 -10.21
C ILE A 100 -10.31 -13.05 -11.49
N ARG A 101 -9.09 -12.56 -11.61
CA ARG A 101 -8.58 -11.80 -12.75
C ARG A 101 -7.41 -12.59 -13.39
N PRO A 102 -7.68 -13.56 -14.29
CA PRO A 102 -6.65 -14.44 -14.87
C PRO A 102 -5.60 -13.70 -15.69
N GLU A 103 -5.86 -12.46 -16.07
CA GLU A 103 -4.95 -11.59 -16.79
C GLU A 103 -3.92 -10.87 -15.91
N LEU A 104 -4.09 -10.89 -14.58
CA LEU A 104 -3.17 -10.21 -13.65
C LEU A 104 -2.13 -11.18 -13.10
N PHE A 105 -0.86 -10.80 -13.22
CA PHE A 105 0.28 -11.54 -12.71
C PHE A 105 0.96 -10.74 -11.62
N PHE A 106 1.25 -11.39 -10.50
CA PHE A 106 1.86 -10.74 -9.34
C PHE A 106 3.33 -11.12 -9.21
N ASN A 107 4.17 -10.14 -8.90
CA ASN A 107 5.61 -10.32 -8.74
C ASN A 107 6.13 -9.53 -7.54
N ILE A 108 7.18 -10.03 -6.91
CA ILE A 108 7.86 -9.38 -5.80
C ILE A 108 9.33 -9.24 -6.16
N ILE A 109 9.86 -8.02 -6.05
CA ILE A 109 11.29 -7.76 -6.21
C ILE A 109 11.84 -7.31 -4.87
N GLU A 110 12.85 -8.02 -4.37
CA GLU A 110 13.51 -7.70 -3.10
C GLU A 110 14.78 -6.87 -3.32
N THR A 111 15.01 -5.90 -2.45
CA THR A 111 16.29 -5.18 -2.39
C THR A 111 17.35 -6.05 -1.76
N ASN A 112 18.12 -6.73 -2.62
CA ASN A 112 19.17 -7.65 -2.19
C ASN A 112 20.54 -6.99 -2.08
N GLY A 113 21.40 -7.55 -1.22
CA GLY A 113 22.82 -7.21 -1.17
C GLY A 113 23.14 -5.82 -0.60
N LEU A 114 22.17 -5.14 0.04
CA LEU A 114 22.41 -3.84 0.65
C LEU A 114 23.28 -3.95 1.89
N THR A 115 24.44 -3.30 1.84
CA THR A 115 25.32 -3.17 2.99
C THR A 115 25.29 -1.76 3.52
N PHE A 116 24.64 -1.59 4.66
CA PHE A 116 24.71 -0.34 5.41
C PHE A 116 26.00 -0.30 6.21
N LYS A 117 26.70 0.83 6.16
CA LYS A 117 27.64 1.14 7.23
C LYS A 117 26.81 1.22 8.49
N LEU A 118 27.36 0.70 9.58
CA LEU A 118 26.69 0.81 10.86
C LEU A 118 26.38 2.30 11.16
N THR A 119 27.16 3.24 10.61
CA THR A 119 27.02 4.68 10.80
C THR A 119 25.98 5.44 10.01
N GLU A 120 25.18 4.75 9.22
CA GLU A 120 24.21 5.46 8.40
C GLU A 120 23.06 6.01 9.24
N LYS A 121 22.80 7.31 9.11
CA LYS A 121 21.58 7.93 9.65
C LYS A 121 20.36 7.26 8.99
N ASP A 122 19.24 7.16 9.70
CA ASP A 122 17.98 6.61 9.16
C ASP A 122 17.61 7.20 7.79
N GLN A 123 17.79 8.52 7.63
CA GLN A 123 17.53 9.17 6.34
C GLN A 123 18.45 8.67 5.23
N ASN A 124 19.72 8.40 5.52
CA ASN A 124 20.63 7.86 4.52
C ASN A 124 20.38 6.38 4.24
N ILE A 125 19.95 5.59 5.23
CA ILE A 125 19.48 4.21 5.02
C ILE A 125 18.30 4.22 4.05
N LYS A 126 17.30 5.07 4.32
CA LYS A 126 16.16 5.28 3.42
C LYS A 126 16.60 5.71 2.02
N ASP A 127 17.56 6.63 1.91
CA ASP A 127 18.06 7.08 0.62
C ASP A 127 18.87 6.02 -0.14
N ILE A 128 19.60 5.15 0.55
CA ILE A 128 20.31 4.01 -0.05
C ILE A 128 19.31 2.97 -0.58
N ILE A 129 18.34 2.57 0.24
CA ILE A 129 17.31 1.63 -0.16
C ILE A 129 16.48 2.22 -1.29
N GLY A 130 16.08 3.50 -1.22
CA GLY A 130 15.34 4.17 -2.28
C GLY A 130 16.09 4.21 -3.60
N LYS A 131 17.39 4.49 -3.59
CA LYS A 131 18.24 4.36 -4.78
C LYS A 131 18.29 2.93 -5.32
N CYS A 132 18.36 1.93 -4.46
CA CYS A 132 18.30 0.53 -4.89
C CYS A 132 16.96 0.21 -5.55
N LYS A 133 15.84 0.64 -4.95
CA LYS A 133 14.50 0.47 -5.54
C LYS A 133 14.36 1.19 -6.89
N GLN A 134 14.98 2.36 -7.04
CA GLN A 134 15.06 3.09 -8.32
C GLN A 134 15.82 2.32 -9.40
N VAL A 135 16.91 1.63 -9.04
CA VAL A 135 17.61 0.75 -9.97
C VAL A 135 16.72 -0.44 -10.36
N LEU A 136 16.14 -1.11 -9.37
CA LEU A 136 15.31 -2.30 -9.59
C LEU A 136 14.07 -2.03 -10.44
N ILE A 137 13.38 -0.91 -10.23
CA ILE A 137 12.23 -0.55 -11.06
C ILE A 137 12.65 -0.26 -12.50
N ASN A 138 13.78 0.43 -12.71
CA ASN A 138 14.30 0.70 -14.06
C ASN A 138 14.68 -0.60 -14.78
N ASP A 139 15.32 -1.54 -14.08
CA ASP A 139 15.67 -2.85 -14.62
C ASP A 139 14.40 -3.64 -14.96
N SER A 140 13.41 -3.67 -14.07
CA SER A 140 12.14 -4.35 -14.32
C SER A 140 11.35 -3.75 -15.49
N ILE A 141 11.33 -2.42 -15.62
CA ILE A 141 10.66 -1.74 -16.76
C ILE A 141 11.36 -2.07 -18.08
N ASN A 142 12.70 -2.14 -18.10
CA ASN A 142 13.44 -2.52 -19.30
C ASN A 142 13.12 -3.97 -19.73
N GLU A 143 12.92 -4.88 -18.77
CA GLU A 143 12.57 -6.29 -19.04
C GLU A 143 11.06 -6.54 -19.19
N LEU A 144 10.21 -5.55 -18.91
CA LEU A 144 8.75 -5.71 -18.83
C LEU A 144 8.16 -6.35 -20.09
N THR A 145 8.63 -5.95 -21.27
CA THR A 145 8.21 -6.54 -22.54
C THR A 145 8.52 -8.03 -22.61
N ASN A 146 9.71 -8.44 -22.16
CA ASN A 146 10.15 -9.84 -22.16
C ASN A 146 9.37 -10.65 -21.13
N ILE A 147 9.14 -10.08 -19.94
CA ILE A 147 8.34 -10.71 -18.89
C ILE A 147 6.92 -10.96 -19.41
N LEU A 148 6.24 -9.96 -19.97
CA LEU A 148 4.89 -10.13 -20.50
C LEU A 148 4.82 -11.13 -21.67
N LYS A 149 5.88 -11.21 -22.50
CA LYS A 149 6.00 -12.22 -23.57
C LYS A 149 6.18 -13.64 -23.03
N SER A 150 6.88 -13.80 -21.91
CA SER A 150 7.12 -15.12 -21.28
C SER A 150 5.88 -15.73 -20.64
N ILE A 151 4.87 -14.91 -20.32
CA ILE A 151 3.59 -15.37 -19.77
C ILE A 151 2.79 -16.01 -20.90
N ASP A 152 2.96 -17.31 -21.10
CA ASP A 152 2.27 -18.10 -22.12
C ASP A 152 1.01 -18.80 -21.57
N GLU A 153 0.34 -19.59 -22.42
CA GLU A 153 -0.85 -20.34 -22.01
C GLU A 153 -0.55 -21.32 -20.86
N THR A 154 0.65 -21.92 -20.86
CA THR A 154 1.03 -22.89 -19.83
C THR A 154 1.21 -22.22 -18.47
N THR A 155 1.74 -20.99 -18.47
CA THR A 155 1.90 -20.15 -17.28
C THR A 155 0.53 -19.78 -16.70
N ILE A 156 -0.41 -19.35 -17.55
CA ILE A 156 -1.79 -19.02 -17.14
C ILE A 156 -2.47 -20.23 -16.50
N ASP A 157 -2.42 -21.38 -17.18
CA ASP A 157 -3.06 -22.61 -16.70
C ASP A 157 -2.45 -23.10 -15.38
N THR A 158 -1.13 -22.97 -15.23
CA THR A 158 -0.43 -23.33 -13.98
C THR A 158 -0.84 -22.41 -12.84
N SER A 159 -0.89 -21.10 -13.08
CA SER A 159 -1.31 -20.11 -12.08
C SER A 159 -2.74 -20.35 -11.60
N LEU A 160 -3.67 -20.62 -12.52
CA LEU A 160 -5.06 -20.93 -12.14
C LEU A 160 -5.15 -22.23 -11.35
N LYS A 161 -4.46 -23.29 -11.77
CA LYS A 161 -4.43 -24.56 -11.03
C LYS A 161 -3.94 -24.38 -9.60
N GLN A 162 -2.87 -23.61 -9.41
CA GLN A 162 -2.35 -23.28 -8.09
C GLN A 162 -3.42 -22.57 -7.24
N HIS A 163 -4.05 -21.51 -7.78
CA HIS A 163 -5.10 -20.78 -7.08
C HIS A 163 -6.23 -21.69 -6.59
N PHE A 164 -6.83 -22.51 -7.45
CA PHE A 164 -7.92 -23.39 -7.02
C PHE A 164 -7.49 -24.44 -6.01
N THR A 165 -6.25 -24.94 -6.14
CA THR A 165 -5.68 -25.89 -5.18
C THR A 165 -5.52 -25.25 -3.80
N GLU A 166 -4.99 -24.02 -3.73
CA GLU A 166 -4.75 -23.31 -2.47
C GLU A 166 -6.04 -22.96 -1.72
N PHE A 167 -7.13 -22.67 -2.44
CA PHE A 167 -8.44 -22.38 -1.87
C PHE A 167 -9.32 -23.63 -1.68
N GLU A 168 -8.77 -24.83 -1.88
CA GLU A 168 -9.48 -26.12 -1.76
C GLU A 168 -10.75 -26.19 -2.64
N ILE A 169 -10.75 -25.45 -3.75
CA ILE A 169 -11.85 -25.41 -4.72
C ILE A 169 -11.62 -26.53 -5.74
N ASN A 170 -12.65 -27.32 -6.02
CA ASN A 170 -12.55 -28.42 -6.98
C ASN A 170 -12.29 -27.88 -8.40
N PHE A 171 -11.02 -27.96 -8.82
CA PHE A 171 -10.55 -27.47 -10.12
C PHE A 171 -11.28 -28.14 -11.28
N GLU A 172 -11.48 -29.46 -11.26
CA GLU A 172 -12.11 -30.19 -12.37
C GLU A 172 -13.58 -29.78 -12.62
N LYS A 173 -14.30 -29.37 -11.57
CA LYS A 173 -15.68 -28.87 -11.69
C LYS A 173 -15.75 -27.46 -12.28
N GLN A 174 -14.83 -26.56 -11.91
CA GLN A 174 -14.86 -25.15 -12.34
C GLN A 174 -13.98 -24.87 -13.57
N GLU A 175 -12.99 -25.70 -13.89
CA GLU A 175 -12.11 -25.56 -15.06
C GLU A 175 -12.94 -25.48 -16.35
N SER A 176 -14.02 -26.27 -16.44
CA SER A 176 -14.91 -26.25 -17.61
C SER A 176 -15.68 -24.93 -17.74
N ASP A 177 -15.98 -24.24 -16.64
CA ASP A 177 -16.70 -22.97 -16.63
C ASP A 177 -15.74 -21.78 -16.83
N ILE A 178 -14.51 -21.87 -16.31
CA ILE A 178 -13.45 -20.87 -16.50
C ILE A 178 -12.94 -20.90 -17.94
N LYS A 179 -12.71 -22.09 -18.53
CA LYS A 179 -12.31 -22.20 -19.93
C LYS A 179 -13.41 -21.74 -20.90
N LYS A 180 -14.67 -21.73 -20.45
CA LYS A 180 -15.81 -21.12 -21.16
C LYS A 180 -16.00 -19.64 -20.82
N ASN A 181 -15.33 -19.11 -19.79
CA ASN A 181 -15.46 -17.72 -19.39
C ASN A 181 -14.95 -16.83 -20.53
N PRO A 182 -15.79 -15.93 -21.08
CA PRO A 182 -15.39 -15.02 -22.15
C PRO A 182 -14.15 -14.19 -21.82
N ASP A 183 -13.92 -13.89 -20.54
CA ASP A 183 -12.74 -13.14 -20.11
C ASP A 183 -11.46 -13.98 -20.18
N TYR A 184 -11.49 -15.25 -19.74
CA TYR A 184 -10.37 -16.17 -19.93
C TYR A 184 -10.08 -16.40 -21.41
N ILE A 185 -11.13 -16.56 -22.22
CA ILE A 185 -11.02 -16.70 -23.68
C ILE A 185 -10.45 -15.42 -24.31
N LYS A 186 -10.85 -14.23 -23.84
CA LYS A 186 -10.29 -12.94 -24.30
C LYS A 186 -8.83 -12.79 -23.92
N THR A 187 -8.43 -13.13 -22.69
CA THR A 187 -7.03 -13.12 -22.26
C THR A 187 -6.19 -14.08 -23.09
N LYS A 188 -6.75 -15.25 -23.42
CA LYS A 188 -6.12 -16.26 -24.26
C LYS A 188 -5.98 -15.80 -25.71
N ASN A 189 -7.03 -15.22 -26.28
CA ASN A 189 -7.11 -14.84 -27.69
C ASN A 189 -6.58 -13.43 -27.99
N LYS A 190 -6.40 -12.59 -26.96
CA LYS A 190 -5.48 -11.45 -27.05
C LYS A 190 -4.07 -12.02 -27.15
N LEU A 191 -3.70 -12.36 -28.38
CA LEU A 191 -2.33 -12.13 -28.85
C LEU A 191 -1.88 -10.83 -28.21
N LEU A 192 -0.76 -10.88 -27.47
CA LEU A 192 -0.01 -9.74 -26.99
C LEU A 192 -0.30 -8.56 -27.94
N ASP A 193 -1.25 -7.67 -27.56
CA ASP A 193 -1.96 -6.84 -28.56
C ASP A 193 -0.90 -6.21 -29.46
N THR A 194 -1.20 -6.08 -30.75
CA THR A 194 -0.42 -5.42 -31.81
C THR A 194 0.31 -4.11 -31.41
N ALA A 195 0.05 -3.57 -30.22
CA ALA A 195 0.80 -2.52 -29.52
C ALA A 195 2.20 -2.95 -28.99
N ILE A 196 2.47 -4.22 -28.73
CA ILE A 196 3.83 -4.72 -28.45
C ILE A 196 4.54 -5.08 -29.78
N SER A 197 4.31 -4.26 -30.80
CA SER A 197 5.13 -4.25 -32.01
C SER A 197 6.47 -3.60 -31.67
N ASP A 198 7.54 -4.41 -31.76
CA ASP A 198 8.96 -4.03 -31.79
C ASP A 198 9.43 -2.93 -30.81
N ASN A 199 10.05 -3.37 -29.70
CA ASN A 199 10.95 -2.55 -28.86
C ASN A 199 10.38 -1.24 -28.27
N SER A 200 9.07 -1.00 -28.29
CA SER A 200 8.49 0.20 -27.71
C SER A 200 8.59 0.15 -26.17
N LYS A 201 9.42 1.04 -25.60
CA LYS A 201 9.47 1.31 -24.15
C LYS A 201 8.22 2.06 -23.65
N ASP A 202 7.09 1.93 -24.34
CA ASP A 202 5.88 2.73 -24.12
C ASP A 202 4.73 1.83 -23.69
N ILE A 203 5.01 0.94 -22.74
CA ILE A 203 4.00 0.13 -22.07
C ILE A 203 3.32 0.99 -21.01
N THR A 204 2.00 1.16 -21.11
CA THR A 204 1.21 1.91 -20.12
C THR A 204 1.44 1.36 -18.71
N THR A 205 2.03 2.17 -17.84
CA THR A 205 2.53 1.79 -16.52
C THR A 205 2.14 2.82 -15.45
N ILE A 206 1.70 2.34 -14.29
CA ILE A 206 1.51 3.15 -13.07
C ILE A 206 2.56 2.75 -12.03
N ILE A 207 3.13 3.74 -11.34
CA ILE A 207 4.14 3.56 -10.30
C ILE A 207 3.64 4.24 -9.03
N PHE A 208 3.19 3.45 -8.06
CA PHE A 208 2.75 3.90 -6.75
C PHE A 208 3.93 4.10 -5.80
N CYS A 209 4.03 5.32 -5.28
CA CYS A 209 4.97 5.75 -4.27
C CYS A 209 4.25 5.93 -2.92
N PRO A 210 4.86 5.51 -1.80
CA PRO A 210 4.26 5.66 -0.46
C PRO A 210 4.15 7.13 -0.01
N HIS A 211 4.97 8.02 -0.58
CA HIS A 211 5.06 9.41 -0.16
C HIS A 211 5.14 10.35 -1.37
N THR A 212 4.88 11.64 -1.16
CA THR A 212 5.00 12.67 -2.19
C THR A 212 6.46 13.01 -2.51
N LYS A 213 7.36 12.91 -1.51
CA LYS A 213 8.77 13.34 -1.56
C LYS A 213 9.75 12.31 -0.99
N GLY A 214 11.04 12.53 -1.21
CA GLY A 214 12.11 11.64 -0.75
C GLY A 214 12.47 10.57 -1.77
N SER A 215 13.46 9.74 -1.47
CA SER A 215 13.97 8.71 -2.39
C SER A 215 12.95 7.65 -2.82
N TYR A 216 11.88 7.44 -2.04
CA TYR A 216 10.71 6.63 -2.40
C TYR A 216 9.53 7.44 -2.93
N GLY A 217 9.65 8.76 -2.94
CA GLY A 217 8.57 9.68 -3.23
C GLY A 217 8.33 9.89 -4.72
N VAL A 218 7.22 10.57 -5.02
CA VAL A 218 6.85 10.91 -6.40
C VAL A 218 7.80 11.94 -6.99
N THR A 219 7.84 13.16 -6.45
CA THR A 219 8.71 14.27 -6.92
C THR A 219 8.85 15.37 -5.86
N GLU A 220 10.02 16.03 -5.79
CA GLU A 220 10.24 17.22 -4.97
C GLU A 220 10.05 18.53 -5.76
N ARG A 221 9.45 18.50 -6.95
CA ARG A 221 9.20 19.71 -7.77
C ARG A 221 8.34 20.78 -7.08
N ALA A 222 7.60 20.41 -6.04
CA ALA A 222 6.88 21.35 -5.18
C ALA A 222 7.80 22.18 -4.25
N ASN A 223 9.05 21.72 -4.04
CA ASN A 223 10.01 22.41 -3.19
C ASN A 223 10.70 23.57 -3.94
N LYS A 224 11.01 24.63 -3.19
CA LYS A 224 11.78 25.78 -3.68
C LYS A 224 13.19 25.40 -4.20
N TYR A 225 13.77 24.31 -3.67
CA TYR A 225 15.08 23.78 -4.06
C TYR A 225 15.02 22.25 -4.19
N PRO A 226 14.64 21.71 -5.37
CA PRO A 226 14.52 20.27 -5.57
C PRO A 226 15.89 19.60 -5.64
N ASN A 227 16.03 18.44 -4.97
CA ASN A 227 17.27 17.65 -4.99
C ASN A 227 17.24 16.49 -5.99
N ASN A 228 16.18 16.37 -6.79
CA ASN A 228 15.98 15.38 -7.86
C ASN A 228 16.33 13.94 -7.44
N ARG A 229 15.92 13.53 -6.24
CA ARG A 229 16.24 12.22 -5.67
C ARG A 229 15.07 11.24 -5.69
N GLU A 230 13.91 11.69 -6.17
CA GLU A 230 12.64 10.99 -6.19
C GLU A 230 12.51 10.06 -7.41
N ILE A 231 11.48 9.23 -7.41
CA ILE A 231 11.23 8.24 -8.46
C ILE A 231 10.99 8.90 -9.82
N PHE A 232 10.20 9.98 -9.88
CA PHE A 232 9.89 10.64 -11.16
C PHE A 232 11.14 11.15 -11.88
N GLU A 233 12.06 11.80 -11.16
CA GLU A 233 13.31 12.31 -11.71
C GLU A 233 14.26 11.19 -12.14
N ASN A 234 14.34 10.10 -11.38
CA ASN A 234 15.30 9.00 -11.60
C ASN A 234 14.76 7.82 -12.42
N LEU A 235 13.54 7.92 -12.94
CA LEU A 235 12.99 6.96 -13.89
C LEU A 235 13.65 7.15 -15.27
N ASN A 236 14.29 6.10 -15.80
CA ASN A 236 15.01 6.06 -17.07
C ASN A 236 14.07 5.96 -18.29
N ILE A 237 13.09 6.85 -18.32
CA ILE A 237 12.05 6.97 -19.35
C ILE A 237 12.06 8.41 -19.85
N ASN A 238 11.76 8.60 -21.13
CA ASN A 238 11.66 9.92 -21.74
C ASN A 238 10.69 10.82 -20.93
N HIS A 239 11.11 12.05 -20.63
CA HIS A 239 10.32 13.02 -19.88
C HIS A 239 8.95 13.31 -20.52
N GLU A 240 8.85 13.21 -21.84
CA GLU A 240 7.59 13.39 -22.56
C GLU A 240 6.60 12.25 -22.27
N SER A 241 7.10 11.02 -22.12
CA SER A 241 6.30 9.81 -21.85
C SER A 241 5.87 9.65 -20.40
N LYS A 242 6.56 10.29 -19.43
CA LYS A 242 6.23 10.19 -17.99
C LYS A 242 5.51 11.43 -17.45
N GLY A 243 4.54 11.20 -16.57
CA GLY A 243 3.83 12.21 -15.79
C GLY A 243 3.83 11.88 -14.30
N PHE A 244 3.42 12.82 -13.48
CA PHE A 244 3.27 12.59 -12.04
C PHE A 244 1.92 13.06 -11.49
N PHE A 245 1.48 12.43 -10.40
CA PHE A 245 0.28 12.85 -9.68
C PHE A 245 0.40 12.61 -8.18
N MET A 246 0.07 13.61 -7.37
CA MET A 246 0.10 13.50 -5.92
C MET A 246 -1.10 14.22 -5.30
N GLY A 247 -1.51 13.76 -4.12
CA GLY A 247 -2.51 14.46 -3.31
C GLY A 247 -2.03 15.86 -2.95
N GLY A 248 -2.95 16.83 -2.97
CA GLY A 248 -2.65 18.21 -2.62
C GLY A 248 -2.43 18.35 -1.12
N ASP A 249 -1.20 18.64 -0.70
CA ASP A 249 -0.94 19.28 0.59
C ASP A 249 -1.03 20.80 0.40
N ASP A 250 -1.50 21.54 1.41
CA ASP A 250 -1.69 23.00 1.36
C ASP A 250 -0.40 23.81 1.04
N GLU A 251 0.77 23.17 1.09
CA GLU A 251 2.08 23.78 0.81
C GLU A 251 2.57 23.63 -0.65
N ILE A 252 1.81 22.97 -1.53
CA ILE A 252 2.23 22.72 -2.91
C ILE A 252 1.97 23.95 -3.79
N SER A 253 2.98 24.37 -4.57
CA SER A 253 2.84 25.48 -5.52
C SER A 253 1.79 25.20 -6.60
N VAL A 254 0.97 26.21 -6.95
CA VAL A 254 -0.11 26.11 -7.95
C VAL A 254 0.37 25.51 -9.28
N ASN A 255 1.53 25.92 -9.77
CA ASN A 255 2.09 25.41 -11.03
C ASN A 255 2.31 23.89 -11.04
N VAL A 256 2.66 23.30 -9.88
CA VAL A 256 2.87 21.85 -9.76
C VAL A 256 1.54 21.11 -9.75
N ILE A 257 0.50 21.70 -9.13
CA ILE A 257 -0.86 21.16 -9.16
C ILE A 257 -1.41 21.18 -10.59
N GLU A 258 -1.26 22.30 -11.30
CA GLU A 258 -1.67 22.42 -12.70
C GLU A 258 -0.93 21.41 -13.60
N GLN A 259 0.38 21.22 -13.39
CA GLN A 259 1.14 20.22 -14.13
C GLN A 259 0.68 18.80 -13.81
N ALA A 260 0.42 18.46 -12.55
CA ALA A 260 -0.09 17.14 -12.16
C ALA A 260 -1.47 16.86 -12.78
N GLN A 261 -2.35 17.86 -12.84
CA GLN A 261 -3.65 17.75 -13.51
C GLN A 261 -3.48 17.55 -15.03
N LYS A 262 -2.57 18.29 -15.65
CA LYS A 262 -2.25 18.11 -17.07
C LYS A 262 -1.69 16.71 -17.35
N ASP A 263 -0.75 16.26 -16.53
CA ASP A 263 -0.14 14.92 -16.65
C ASP A 263 -1.18 13.82 -16.48
N PHE A 264 -2.15 13.98 -15.56
CA PHE A 264 -3.29 13.08 -15.41
C PHE A 264 -4.11 12.99 -16.71
N VAL A 265 -4.51 14.13 -17.28
CA VAL A 265 -5.30 14.19 -18.51
C VAL A 265 -4.51 13.60 -19.68
N ASP A 266 -3.23 13.91 -19.79
CA ASP A 266 -2.36 13.42 -20.86
C ASP A 266 -2.13 11.90 -20.74
N PHE A 267 -2.04 11.35 -19.52
CA PHE A 267 -1.96 9.90 -19.29
C PHE A 267 -3.25 9.16 -19.64
N VAL A 268 -4.40 9.66 -19.19
CA VAL A 268 -5.71 9.05 -19.50
C VAL A 268 -5.95 9.03 -21.01
N ASN A 269 -5.57 10.10 -21.71
CA ASN A 269 -5.69 10.20 -23.18
C ASN A 269 -4.56 9.49 -23.96
N GLY A 270 -3.64 8.79 -23.29
CA GLY A 270 -2.58 8.01 -23.94
C GLY A 270 -1.41 8.83 -24.51
N LYS A 271 -1.30 10.14 -24.20
CA LYS A 271 -0.12 10.94 -24.55
C LYS A 271 1.08 10.67 -23.63
N LYS A 272 0.80 10.25 -22.40
CA LYS A 272 1.80 9.76 -21.44
C LYS A 272 1.53 8.30 -21.15
N THR A 273 2.59 7.51 -21.13
CA THR A 273 2.55 6.06 -20.90
C THR A 273 2.97 5.69 -19.49
N TYR A 274 3.66 6.58 -18.77
CA TYR A 274 4.07 6.34 -17.39
C TYR A 274 3.46 7.37 -16.45
N MET A 275 2.89 6.90 -15.34
CA MET A 275 2.44 7.76 -14.24
C MET A 275 3.15 7.39 -12.95
N VAL A 276 3.84 8.34 -12.32
CA VAL A 276 4.41 8.19 -10.98
C VAL A 276 3.51 8.90 -9.98
N CYS A 277 2.99 8.20 -8.99
CA CYS A 277 1.94 8.78 -8.16
C CYS A 277 1.83 8.23 -6.74
N THR A 278 1.17 8.96 -5.85
CA THR A 278 0.70 8.39 -4.57
C THR A 278 -0.68 7.73 -4.73
N LYS A 279 -1.19 7.08 -3.68
CA LYS A 279 -2.56 6.52 -3.62
C LYS A 279 -3.67 7.52 -4.00
N ALA A 280 -3.40 8.83 -3.92
CA ALA A 280 -4.34 9.85 -4.38
C ALA A 280 -4.67 9.74 -5.88
N PHE A 281 -3.77 9.17 -6.68
CA PHE A 281 -4.04 8.84 -8.07
C PHE A 281 -4.90 7.58 -8.14
N GLY A 282 -6.11 7.69 -8.70
CA GLY A 282 -6.91 6.50 -8.97
C GLY A 282 -8.39 6.58 -8.65
N MET A 283 -8.89 7.58 -7.92
CA MET A 283 -10.34 7.74 -7.81
C MET A 283 -10.92 7.97 -9.22
N GLY A 284 -11.65 6.99 -9.76
CA GLY A 284 -12.33 7.09 -11.05
C GLY A 284 -11.46 7.01 -12.31
N ILE A 285 -10.22 6.51 -12.25
CA ILE A 285 -9.44 6.26 -13.48
C ILE A 285 -10.05 5.08 -14.23
N ASP A 286 -10.41 5.33 -15.49
CA ASP A 286 -10.91 4.32 -16.42
C ASP A 286 -10.07 4.27 -17.69
N LYS A 287 -8.91 3.60 -17.59
CA LYS A 287 -8.00 3.33 -18.68
C LYS A 287 -7.82 1.82 -18.80
N GLU A 288 -8.25 1.25 -19.91
CA GLU A 288 -8.38 -0.21 -20.02
C GLU A 288 -7.06 -0.95 -20.29
N ASP A 289 -6.10 -0.25 -20.88
CA ASP A 289 -4.86 -0.76 -21.45
C ASP A 289 -3.64 -0.64 -20.50
N ILE A 290 -3.85 -0.51 -19.18
CA ILE A 290 -2.75 -0.50 -18.21
C ILE A 290 -2.14 -1.91 -18.11
N ARG A 291 -0.87 -2.02 -18.48
CA ARG A 291 -0.12 -3.30 -18.57
C ARG A 291 0.82 -3.54 -17.41
N ALA A 292 1.25 -2.51 -16.70
CA ALA A 292 2.08 -2.69 -15.51
C ALA A 292 1.69 -1.75 -14.37
N ILE A 293 1.77 -2.28 -13.16
CA ILE A 293 1.65 -1.54 -11.92
C ILE A 293 2.83 -1.88 -11.04
N TYR A 294 3.53 -0.85 -10.57
CA TYR A 294 4.63 -0.98 -9.64
C TYR A 294 4.30 -0.32 -8.32
N HIS A 295 4.64 -0.98 -7.21
CA HIS A 295 4.59 -0.42 -5.88
C HIS A 295 6.00 -0.31 -5.33
N ILE A 296 6.47 0.91 -5.06
CA ILE A 296 7.82 1.15 -4.51
C ILE A 296 7.91 0.71 -3.03
N ASN A 297 6.79 0.43 -2.38
CA ASN A 297 6.73 -0.12 -1.03
C ASN A 297 5.42 -0.91 -0.84
N PHE A 298 5.26 -1.55 0.32
CA PHE A 298 3.98 -2.09 0.74
C PHE A 298 2.88 -1.04 0.67
N THR A 299 1.72 -1.49 0.21
CA THR A 299 0.47 -0.77 0.43
C THR A 299 0.09 -0.84 1.90
N ASN A 300 -0.83 0.04 2.31
CA ASN A 300 -1.29 0.09 3.70
C ASN A 300 -2.06 -1.16 4.11
N SER A 301 -2.64 -1.89 3.15
CA SER A 301 -3.37 -3.14 3.38
C SER A 301 -3.41 -4.01 2.11
N PRO A 302 -3.71 -5.31 2.23
CA PRO A 302 -3.97 -6.19 1.09
C PRO A 302 -5.13 -5.69 0.21
N GLU A 303 -6.19 -5.15 0.78
CA GLU A 303 -7.33 -4.59 0.04
C GLU A 303 -6.89 -3.42 -0.84
N SER A 304 -6.05 -2.53 -0.30
CA SER A 304 -5.48 -1.42 -1.07
C SER A 304 -4.63 -1.95 -2.22
N TYR A 305 -3.84 -3.01 -1.98
CA TYR A 305 -3.05 -3.64 -3.04
C TYR A 305 -3.92 -4.18 -4.16
N ILE A 306 -4.96 -4.95 -3.83
CA ILE A 306 -5.88 -5.52 -4.82
C ILE A 306 -6.64 -4.43 -5.58
N GLN A 307 -7.10 -3.37 -4.89
CA GLN A 307 -7.78 -2.25 -5.53
C GLN A 307 -6.85 -1.49 -6.49
N GLU A 308 -5.60 -1.26 -6.09
CA GLU A 308 -4.60 -0.58 -6.91
C GLU A 308 -4.15 -1.46 -8.09
N ALA A 309 -3.84 -2.73 -7.85
CA ALA A 309 -3.48 -3.72 -8.87
C ALA A 309 -4.62 -3.96 -9.88
N GLY A 310 -5.88 -3.96 -9.41
CA GLY A 310 -7.08 -4.18 -10.22
C GLY A 310 -7.33 -3.13 -11.31
N ARG A 311 -6.57 -2.02 -11.30
CA ARG A 311 -6.55 -1.00 -12.36
C ARG A 311 -5.94 -1.52 -13.65
N ALA A 312 -5.06 -2.51 -13.57
CA ALA A 312 -4.45 -3.12 -14.74
C ALA A 312 -5.42 -4.06 -15.47
N GLY A 313 -5.18 -4.26 -16.77
CA GLY A 313 -5.77 -5.38 -17.49
C GLY A 313 -7.30 -5.32 -17.65
N ARG A 314 -7.95 -4.15 -17.59
CA ARG A 314 -9.43 -4.11 -17.69
C ARG A 314 -9.93 -4.56 -19.06
N ASP A 315 -9.11 -4.36 -20.09
CA ASP A 315 -9.29 -4.90 -21.44
C ASP A 315 -8.98 -6.41 -21.56
N LYS A 316 -8.73 -7.10 -20.44
CA LYS A 316 -8.34 -8.52 -20.34
C LYS A 316 -6.97 -8.86 -20.95
N GLY A 317 -6.15 -7.87 -21.28
CA GLY A 317 -4.76 -8.07 -21.67
C GLY A 317 -3.88 -8.45 -20.48
N LYS A 318 -2.85 -9.29 -20.73
CA LYS A 318 -1.87 -9.71 -19.72
C LYS A 318 -1.21 -8.50 -19.08
N SER A 319 -1.23 -8.41 -17.76
CA SER A 319 -0.66 -7.31 -17.02
C SER A 319 0.13 -7.77 -15.79
N LEU A 320 1.20 -7.04 -15.48
CA LEU A 320 2.11 -7.35 -14.38
C LEU A 320 1.95 -6.35 -13.23
N CYS A 321 1.71 -6.86 -12.03
CA CYS A 321 1.63 -6.10 -10.78
C CYS A 321 2.83 -6.47 -9.91
N THR A 322 3.78 -5.55 -9.75
CA THR A 322 5.04 -5.80 -9.05
C THR A 322 5.16 -4.93 -7.81
N ILE A 323 5.51 -5.53 -6.67
CA ILE A 323 5.88 -4.81 -5.46
C ILE A 323 7.39 -4.91 -5.21
N ILE A 324 8.03 -3.79 -4.89
CA ILE A 324 9.45 -3.70 -4.58
C ILE A 324 9.62 -3.48 -3.07
N ILE A 325 10.25 -4.44 -2.40
CA ILE A 325 10.33 -4.49 -0.94
C ILE A 325 11.77 -4.60 -0.43
N ASP A 326 11.98 -4.09 0.77
CA ASP A 326 13.17 -4.26 1.59
C ASP A 326 12.84 -5.11 2.81
N ARG A 327 13.49 -6.27 2.90
CA ARG A 327 13.34 -7.21 4.02
C ARG A 327 14.42 -7.02 5.09
N ASN A 328 15.31 -6.03 4.94
CA ASN A 328 16.35 -5.80 5.92
C ASN A 328 15.77 -5.43 7.28
N LYS A 329 16.20 -6.16 8.31
CA LYS A 329 15.81 -5.96 9.70
C LYS A 329 16.82 -5.07 10.41
N PHE A 330 16.34 -4.03 11.06
CA PHE A 330 17.14 -3.09 11.82
C PHE A 330 16.73 -3.12 13.29
N TYR A 331 17.62 -2.68 14.19
CA TYR A 331 17.38 -2.71 15.63
C TYR A 331 17.70 -1.35 16.24
N LYS A 332 16.77 -0.81 17.03
CA LYS A 332 16.96 0.45 17.77
C LYS A 332 16.53 0.34 19.22
N LEU A 333 17.14 1.18 20.06
CA LEU A 333 16.62 1.46 21.40
C LEU A 333 15.61 2.62 21.29
N THR A 334 14.45 2.48 21.90
CA THR A 334 13.52 3.60 22.03
C THR A 334 13.94 4.53 23.16
N ASP A 335 13.55 5.80 23.10
CA ASP A 335 13.74 6.75 24.20
C ASP A 335 13.12 6.23 25.51
N GLU A 336 12.03 5.47 25.41
CA GLU A 336 11.38 4.83 26.55
C GLU A 336 12.20 3.67 27.12
N SER A 337 12.79 2.83 26.26
CA SER A 337 13.75 1.79 26.66
C SER A 337 14.92 2.41 27.43
N VAL A 338 15.49 3.51 26.92
CA VAL A 338 16.60 4.24 27.55
C VAL A 338 16.18 4.86 28.89
N LYS A 339 14.99 5.47 28.97
CA LYS A 339 14.43 6.02 30.22
C LYS A 339 14.20 4.92 31.27
N ASN A 340 13.69 3.76 30.87
CA ASN A 340 13.43 2.64 31.77
C ASN A 340 14.71 2.04 32.33
N LEU A 341 15.75 1.84 31.50
CA LEU A 341 17.06 1.37 31.95
C LEU A 341 17.71 2.36 32.93
N ASN A 342 17.57 3.67 32.68
CA ASN A 342 18.01 4.70 33.63
C ASN A 342 17.21 4.67 34.95
N ARG A 343 15.89 4.44 34.90
CA ARG A 343 15.02 4.36 36.10
C ARG A 343 15.40 3.19 37.01
N LEU A 344 15.81 2.08 36.43
CA LEU A 344 16.26 0.88 37.18
C LEU A 344 17.64 1.06 37.84
N LYS A 345 18.30 2.22 37.67
CA LYS A 345 19.65 2.51 38.18
C LYS A 345 20.71 1.47 37.78
N LEU A 346 20.47 0.76 36.67
CA LEU A 346 21.36 -0.28 36.14
C LEU A 346 22.63 0.28 35.51
N PHE A 347 22.73 1.60 35.40
CA PHE A 347 23.95 2.31 35.07
C PHE A 347 24.55 2.94 36.33
N PRO A 348 25.38 2.21 37.09
CA PRO A 348 25.97 2.73 38.31
C PRO A 348 26.96 3.87 38.04
N THR A 349 27.57 3.91 36.85
CA THR A 349 28.51 4.97 36.46
C THR A 349 28.15 5.67 35.14
N ILE A 350 28.69 6.87 34.94
CA ILE A 350 28.69 7.55 33.62
C ILE A 350 29.42 6.68 32.59
N GLN A 351 30.47 5.97 32.99
CA GLN A 351 31.25 5.10 32.14
C GLN A 351 30.42 3.92 31.60
N ASP A 352 29.54 3.33 32.42
CA ASP A 352 28.62 2.27 31.98
C ASP A 352 27.58 2.78 30.98
N ARG A 353 27.08 4.02 31.17
CA ARG A 353 26.20 4.68 30.19
C ARG A 353 26.93 4.90 28.87
N LEU A 354 28.19 5.30 28.93
CA LEU A 354 29.01 5.52 27.74
C LEU A 354 29.38 4.20 27.05
N ILE A 355 29.69 3.13 27.79
CA ILE A 355 29.95 1.79 27.23
C ILE A 355 28.68 1.23 26.60
N PHE A 356 27.54 1.34 27.28
CA PHE A 356 26.24 0.88 26.77
C PHE A 356 25.84 1.66 25.53
N ARG A 357 25.88 2.98 25.61
CA ARG A 357 25.67 3.84 24.46
C ARG A 357 26.66 3.52 23.35
N ASN A 358 27.95 3.29 23.62
CA ASN A 358 28.93 2.89 22.62
C ASN A 358 28.64 1.52 22.02
N ILE A 359 28.04 0.58 22.75
CA ILE A 359 27.62 -0.68 22.15
C ILE A 359 26.57 -0.37 21.09
N PHE A 360 25.54 0.43 21.39
CA PHE A 360 24.44 0.77 20.48
C PHE A 360 24.69 1.89 19.47
N GLU A 361 25.69 2.72 19.74
CA GLU A 361 26.15 3.90 19.03
C GLU A 361 27.67 3.88 19.03
N GLN A 362 28.32 2.93 18.35
CA GLN A 362 29.78 3.03 18.23
C GLN A 362 30.13 4.30 17.45
N TYR A 363 31.23 4.94 17.77
CA TYR A 363 31.73 6.08 17.01
C TYR A 363 33.01 5.68 16.27
N LYS A 364 33.05 5.83 14.95
CA LYS A 364 34.32 5.77 14.19
C LYS A 364 34.75 7.18 13.80
N VAL A 365 36.06 7.42 13.79
CA VAL A 365 36.65 8.67 13.30
C VAL A 365 37.26 8.44 11.91
N PHE A 366 36.83 9.20 10.92
CA PHE A 366 37.39 9.19 9.56
C PHE A 366 37.47 10.64 9.05
N ASN A 367 38.65 11.10 8.62
CA ASN A 367 38.93 12.50 8.27
C ASN A 367 38.48 13.52 9.35
N ASN A 368 38.87 13.31 10.61
CA ASN A 368 38.50 14.18 11.75
C ASN A 368 36.99 14.38 12.00
N ARG A 369 36.13 13.50 11.47
CA ARG A 369 34.68 13.50 11.74
C ARG A 369 34.27 12.26 12.50
N ILE A 370 33.35 12.42 13.45
CA ILE A 370 32.84 11.40 14.36
C ILE A 370 31.50 10.86 13.79
N TYR A 371 31.35 9.53 13.69
CA TYR A 371 30.18 8.88 13.07
C TYR A 371 29.59 7.77 13.97
N ASN A 372 28.30 7.85 14.37
CA ASN A 372 27.54 6.89 15.23
C ASN A 372 27.40 5.50 14.56
N VAL A 373 26.93 4.40 15.17
CA VAL A 373 26.89 3.02 14.59
C VAL A 373 25.70 2.20 15.14
N TYR A 374 24.81 1.65 14.30
CA TYR A 374 23.71 0.71 14.60
C TYR A 374 24.01 -0.73 14.09
N HIS A 375 23.45 -1.80 14.69
CA HIS A 375 23.80 -3.21 14.34
C HIS A 375 22.78 -3.92 13.44
N LYS A 376 23.27 -4.93 12.69
CA LYS A 376 22.54 -5.67 11.65
C LYS A 376 21.73 -6.89 12.10
N SER A 377 21.99 -7.43 13.29
CA SER A 377 21.24 -8.57 13.82
C SER A 377 21.17 -8.49 15.34
N THR A 378 20.10 -9.03 15.93
CA THR A 378 19.99 -9.19 17.38
C THR A 378 21.25 -9.86 17.93
N ASP A 379 21.69 -10.96 17.31
CA ASP A 379 22.86 -11.72 17.74
C ASP A 379 24.15 -10.90 17.75
N SER A 380 24.33 -9.99 16.78
CA SER A 380 25.50 -9.10 16.77
C SER A 380 25.46 -8.10 17.93
N ILE A 381 24.27 -7.63 18.33
CA ILE A 381 24.08 -6.74 19.48
C ILE A 381 24.35 -7.53 20.76
N LEU A 382 23.70 -8.68 20.90
CA LEU A 382 23.79 -9.56 22.05
C LEU A 382 25.23 -10.01 22.29
N ASN A 383 25.96 -10.43 21.25
CA ASN A 383 27.37 -10.81 21.36
C ASN A 383 28.26 -9.64 21.84
N LYS A 384 27.98 -8.41 21.39
CA LYS A 384 28.69 -7.22 21.87
C LYS A 384 28.31 -6.84 23.31
N ILE A 385 27.04 -7.03 23.70
CA ILE A 385 26.61 -6.83 25.09
C ILE A 385 27.29 -7.86 26.00
N SER A 386 27.28 -9.14 25.62
CA SER A 386 27.94 -10.23 26.35
C SER A 386 29.42 -9.95 26.58
N SER A 387 30.13 -9.52 25.53
CA SER A 387 31.57 -9.22 25.57
C SER A 387 31.94 -7.86 26.18
N SER A 388 30.96 -7.03 26.55
CA SER A 388 31.23 -5.70 27.13
C SER A 388 31.49 -5.74 28.65
N HIS A 389 32.03 -4.64 29.20
CA HIS A 389 32.22 -4.44 30.65
C HIS A 389 30.97 -3.90 31.36
N LEU A 390 29.78 -4.07 30.78
CA LEU A 390 28.54 -3.66 31.44
C LEU A 390 28.27 -4.49 32.71
N PRO A 391 27.58 -3.90 33.72
CA PRO A 391 27.13 -4.63 34.90
C PRO A 391 26.30 -5.86 34.52
N ASP A 392 26.50 -6.97 35.23
CA ASP A 392 25.79 -8.23 34.93
C ASP A 392 24.28 -8.09 35.12
N ASP A 393 23.82 -7.30 36.08
CA ASP A 393 22.39 -7.00 36.27
C ASP A 393 21.78 -6.29 35.04
N LEU A 394 22.54 -5.39 34.43
CA LEU A 394 22.12 -4.69 33.21
C LEU A 394 22.09 -5.66 32.02
N LYS A 395 23.14 -6.47 31.85
CA LYS A 395 23.19 -7.51 30.82
C LYS A 395 21.99 -8.44 30.95
N ASN A 396 21.78 -9.01 32.13
CA ASN A 396 20.68 -9.93 32.42
C ASN A 396 19.31 -9.30 32.13
N GLU A 397 19.13 -8.02 32.46
CA GLU A 397 17.88 -7.31 32.19
C GLU A 397 17.66 -7.01 30.69
N ILE A 398 18.73 -6.82 29.90
CA ILE A 398 18.64 -6.70 28.43
C ILE A 398 18.40 -8.06 27.76
N PHE A 399 19.08 -9.12 28.24
CA PHE A 399 18.88 -10.50 27.78
C PHE A 399 17.52 -11.07 28.21
N ARG A 400 16.79 -10.39 29.10
CA ARG A 400 15.48 -10.81 29.57
C ARG A 400 14.49 -10.81 28.40
N ASN A 401 14.07 -11.99 27.98
CA ASN A 401 13.08 -12.17 26.93
C ASN A 401 11.68 -11.76 27.41
N LYS A 402 10.96 -11.05 26.54
CA LYS A 402 9.53 -10.84 26.63
C LYS A 402 8.91 -12.00 25.84
N ASN A 403 8.37 -13.01 26.53
CA ASN A 403 7.65 -14.14 25.95
C ASN A 403 8.22 -14.67 24.61
N ASN A 404 9.38 -15.32 24.73
CA ASN A 404 10.00 -16.23 23.77
C ASN A 404 10.65 -15.74 22.47
N ASP A 405 10.52 -14.49 21.98
CA ASP A 405 11.29 -14.09 20.76
C ASP A 405 11.73 -12.61 20.69
N GLU A 406 11.46 -11.78 21.70
CA GLU A 406 11.86 -10.36 21.71
C GLU A 406 12.59 -9.99 23.01
N HIS A 407 13.79 -9.40 22.91
CA HIS A 407 14.49 -8.87 24.08
C HIS A 407 13.78 -7.63 24.60
N LYS A 408 13.54 -7.56 25.91
CA LYS A 408 12.68 -6.56 26.57
C LYS A 408 12.95 -5.10 26.21
N TYR A 409 14.18 -4.77 25.80
CA TYR A 409 14.59 -3.39 25.49
C TYR A 409 15.00 -3.15 24.04
N LEU A 410 15.17 -4.20 23.24
CA LEU A 410 15.48 -4.08 21.81
C LEU A 410 14.17 -4.00 21.03
N VAL A 411 14.04 -2.99 20.18
CA VAL A 411 12.90 -2.90 19.27
C VAL A 411 13.39 -3.12 17.86
N ASP A 412 12.88 -4.20 17.28
CA ASP A 412 13.07 -4.53 15.88
C ASP A 412 12.26 -3.53 15.06
N PHE A 413 12.87 -3.00 14.00
CA PHE A 413 12.17 -2.16 13.05
C PHE A 413 12.58 -2.56 11.64
N TYR A 414 11.65 -2.47 10.70
CA TYR A 414 11.96 -2.68 9.29
C TYR A 414 11.59 -1.40 8.57
N GLN A 415 12.42 -0.98 7.62
CA GLN A 415 12.17 0.27 6.88
C GLN A 415 10.83 0.25 6.13
N ASP A 416 10.46 -0.91 5.60
CA ASP A 416 9.21 -1.09 4.88
C ASP A 416 8.05 -1.61 5.75
N LYS A 417 8.33 -2.34 6.84
CA LYS A 417 7.29 -2.91 7.73
C LYS A 417 6.71 -1.90 8.71
N ASP A 418 7.43 -0.85 9.09
CA ASP A 418 6.94 0.11 10.09
C ASP A 418 5.65 0.83 9.66
N ILE A 419 5.40 0.99 8.36
CA ILE A 419 4.13 1.55 7.84
C ILE A 419 3.02 0.49 7.91
N HIS A 420 3.31 -0.73 7.46
CA HIS A 420 2.36 -1.85 7.52
C HIS A 420 1.97 -2.16 8.97
N ASP A 421 2.91 -2.37 9.89
CA ASP A 421 2.65 -2.70 11.29
C ASP A 421 2.01 -1.54 12.07
N PHE A 422 2.30 -0.28 11.72
CA PHE A 422 1.63 0.88 12.34
C PHE A 422 0.15 0.94 11.97
N PHE A 423 -0.19 0.74 10.70
CA PHE A 423 -1.59 0.68 10.28
C PHE A 423 -2.25 -0.64 10.71
N HIS A 424 -1.60 -1.78 10.53
CA HIS A 424 -2.07 -3.10 10.96
C HIS A 424 -2.33 -3.18 12.47
N LYS A 425 -1.48 -2.62 13.35
CA LYS A 425 -1.75 -2.56 14.81
C LYS A 425 -2.95 -1.67 15.16
N ASN A 426 -3.26 -0.69 14.33
CA ASN A 426 -4.39 0.22 14.55
C ASN A 426 -5.67 -0.24 13.85
N SER A 427 -5.56 -1.04 12.78
CA SER A 427 -6.68 -1.59 12.01
C SER A 427 -7.15 -2.95 12.52
N TYR A 428 -6.29 -3.71 13.20
CA TYR A 428 -6.58 -5.08 13.63
C TYR A 428 -6.31 -5.27 15.13
N LYS A 429 -7.31 -4.96 15.96
CA LYS A 429 -7.40 -5.44 17.35
C LYS A 429 -8.13 -6.78 17.50
N GLY A 430 -8.24 -7.54 16.41
CA GLY A 430 -8.57 -8.95 16.43
C GLY A 430 -7.89 -9.61 15.24
N ILE A 431 -7.62 -10.91 15.38
CA ILE A 431 -7.32 -11.88 14.31
C ILE A 431 -5.82 -12.24 14.15
N GLU A 432 -5.40 -13.24 14.93
CA GLU A 432 -4.21 -14.09 14.66
C GLU A 432 -4.39 -14.95 13.39
N THR A 433 -5.60 -15.00 12.83
CA THR A 433 -5.98 -15.87 11.71
C THR A 433 -5.56 -15.32 10.33
N GLU A 434 -5.44 -14.01 10.16
CA GLU A 434 -5.02 -13.33 8.91
C GLU A 434 -3.49 -13.26 8.78
N ILE A 435 -2.80 -13.17 9.92
CA ILE A 435 -1.34 -13.38 10.01
C ILE A 435 -0.97 -14.72 9.37
N TYR A 436 -1.79 -15.77 9.59
CA TYR A 436 -1.56 -17.09 9.03
C TYR A 436 -1.74 -17.16 7.50
N GLN A 437 -2.63 -16.34 6.93
CA GLN A 437 -2.83 -16.27 5.48
C GLN A 437 -1.72 -15.46 4.79
N ILE A 438 -1.24 -14.38 5.42
CA ILE A 438 -0.10 -13.60 4.94
C ILE A 438 1.19 -14.44 4.99
N TYR A 439 1.44 -15.19 6.06
CA TYR A 439 2.61 -16.09 6.15
C TYR A 439 2.61 -17.23 5.11
N ARG A 440 1.44 -17.61 4.58
CA ARG A 440 1.35 -18.59 3.47
C ARG A 440 1.58 -17.96 2.09
N PHE A 441 1.43 -16.65 1.95
CA PHE A 441 1.76 -15.92 0.71
C PHE A 441 3.25 -15.56 0.60
N PHE A 442 3.97 -15.53 1.72
CA PHE A 442 5.37 -15.06 1.80
C PHE A 442 6.40 -16.12 2.19
N ASN A 443 5.99 -17.38 2.36
CA ASN A 443 6.87 -18.57 2.39
C ASN A 443 6.55 -19.45 1.17
#